data_AF-A0A356KQN7-F1
#
_entry.id   AF-A0A356KQN7-F1
#
_cell.length_a   1.000
_cell.length_b   1.000
_cell.length_c   1.000
_cell.angle_alpha   90.00
_cell.angle_beta   90.00
_cell.angle_gamma   90.00
#
_symmetry.space_group_name_H-M   'P 1'
#
loop_
_entity.id
_entity.type
_entity.pdbx_description
1 polymer ?
#
loop_
_entity_poly.entity_id
_entity_poly.type
_entity_poly.pdbx_seq_one_letter_code
_entity_poly.pdbx_strand_id
1 'polypeptide(L)' 'KDQIDSLHANGVAAGMLASGMDPRQRREVLAALDRRELRLLFVSPERLSMPSFRARVLEAGLSALAVDEAHC' A
#
# COMPACT_ATOMS: atom_id res chain seq x y z
N LYS A 1 3.56 -4.69 10.67
CA LYS A 1 4.95 -4.92 10.22
C LYS A 1 5.14 -6.40 9.90
N ASP A 2 4.79 -7.28 10.84
CA ASP A 2 4.88 -8.74 10.71
C ASP A 2 4.19 -9.31 9.46
N GLN A 3 3.05 -8.76 9.03
CA GLN A 3 2.39 -9.16 7.78
C GLN A 3 3.22 -8.84 6.52
N ILE A 4 3.89 -7.69 6.47
CA ILE A 4 4.73 -7.31 5.33
C ILE A 4 5.99 -8.16 5.29
N ASP A 5 6.63 -8.35 6.44
CA ASP A 5 7.84 -9.16 6.56
C ASP A 5 7.55 -10.62 6.13
N SER A 6 6.40 -11.16 6.53
CA SER A 6 5.94 -12.48 6.09
C SER A 6 5.68 -12.56 4.58
N LEU A 7 5.09 -11.53 3.98
CA LEU A 7 4.87 -11.49 2.53
C LEU A 7 6.19 -11.43 1.77
N HIS A 8 7.15 -10.62 2.24
CA HIS A 8 8.49 -10.55 1.65
C HIS A 8 9.22 -11.88 1.76
N ALA A 9 9.13 -12.58 2.89
CA ALA A 9 9.71 -13.91 3.07
C ALA A 9 9.13 -14.94 2.08
N ASN A 10 7.89 -14.74 1.62
CA ASN A 10 7.23 -15.56 0.60
C ASN A 10 7.46 -15.04 -0.84
N GLY A 11 8.37 -14.08 -1.04
CA GLY A 11 8.68 -13.52 -2.36
C GLY A 11 7.60 -12.59 -2.93
N VAL A 12 6.65 -12.14 -2.10
CA VAL A 12 5.60 -11.20 -2.51
C VAL A 12 6.09 -9.78 -2.31
N ALA A 13 6.19 -9.01 -3.39
CA ALA A 13 6.49 -7.58 -3.32
C ALA A 13 5.31 -6.81 -2.69
N ALA A 14 5.40 -6.54 -1.40
CA ALA A 14 4.35 -5.88 -0.61
C ALA A 14 4.84 -4.54 -0.03
N GLY A 15 3.96 -3.55 0.01
CA GLY A 15 4.21 -2.26 0.65
C GLY A 15 3.13 -1.93 1.69
N MET A 16 3.43 -1.00 2.59
CA MET A 16 2.48 -0.48 3.57
C MET A 16 2.56 1.03 3.64
N LEU A 17 1.40 1.71 3.65
CA LEU A 17 1.25 3.14 3.88
C LEU A 17 0.34 3.36 5.09
N ALA A 18 0.95 3.45 6.27
CA ALA A 18 0.27 3.73 7.52
C ALA A 18 0.59 5.13 8.06
N SER A 19 -0.29 5.63 8.92
CA SER A 19 -0.05 6.80 9.76
C SER A 19 1.16 6.55 10.67
N GLY A 20 1.98 7.58 10.93
CA GLY A 20 3.17 7.46 11.78
C GLY A 20 4.39 6.77 11.15
N MET A 21 4.31 6.31 9.90
CA MET A 21 5.47 5.77 9.18
C MET A 21 6.55 6.83 8.95
N ASP A 22 7.81 6.39 9.01
CA ASP A 22 8.96 7.24 8.70
C ASP A 22 8.83 7.87 7.29
N PRO A 23 9.11 9.18 7.13
CA PRO A 23 8.97 9.86 5.84
C PRO A 23 9.80 9.26 4.71
N ARG A 24 10.99 8.72 5.00
CA ARG A 24 11.84 8.09 3.99
C ARG A 24 11.24 6.78 3.52
N GLN A 25 10.84 5.92 4.44
CA GLN A 25 10.17 4.66 4.11
C GLN A 25 8.88 4.90 3.31
N ARG A 26 8.09 5.91 3.68
CA ARG A 26 6.89 6.31 2.94
C ARG A 26 7.22 6.68 1.49
N ARG A 27 8.27 7.46 1.27
CA ARG A 27 8.72 7.83 -0.08
C ARG A 27 9.15 6.62 -0.89
N GLU A 28 9.85 5.67 -0.28
CA GLU A 28 10.29 4.44 -0.93
C GLU A 28 9.10 3.58 -1.39
N VAL A 29 8.09 3.39 -0.53
CA VAL A 29 6.85 2.66 -0.89
C VAL A 29 6.08 3.38 -2.00
N LEU A 30 5.96 4.69 -1.92
CA LEU A 30 5.28 5.49 -2.95
C LEU A 30 6.02 5.43 -4.30
N ALA A 31 7.35 5.43 -4.29
CA ALA A 31 8.13 5.28 -5.51
C ALA A 31 8.00 3.87 -6.11
N ALA A 32 7.96 2.82 -5.27
CA ALA A 32 7.70 1.45 -5.73
C ALA A 32 6.28 1.29 -6.30
N LEU A 33 5.28 1.96 -5.72
CA LEU A 33 3.92 2.03 -6.27
C LEU A 33 3.92 2.66 -7.67
N ASP A 34 4.56 3.82 -7.83
CA ASP A 34 4.60 4.52 -9.13
C ASP A 34 5.31 3.71 -10.21
N ARG A 35 6.36 2.95 -9.82
CA ARG A 35 7.08 2.03 -10.71
C ARG A 35 6.33 0.71 -10.96
N ARG A 36 5.16 0.51 -10.35
CA ARG A 36 4.34 -0.71 -10.44
C ARG A 36 5.09 -1.97 -9.98
N GLU A 37 5.97 -1.82 -8.99
CA GLU A 37 6.77 -2.91 -8.42
C GLU A 37 6.04 -3.65 -7.30
N LEU A 38 4.95 -3.06 -6.78
CA LEU A 38 4.18 -3.65 -5.69
C LEU A 38 3.08 -4.56 -6.24
N ARG A 39 3.05 -5.79 -5.73
CA ARG A 39 1.93 -6.73 -5.94
C ARG A 39 0.81 -6.51 -4.92
N LEU A 40 1.16 -6.09 -3.70
CA LEU A 40 0.20 -5.77 -2.63
C LEU A 40 0.58 -4.43 -1.97
N LEU A 41 -0.42 -3.61 -1.70
CA LEU A 41 -0.26 -2.36 -0.95
C LEU A 41 -1.29 -2.30 0.16
N PHE A 42 -0.81 -2.36 1.40
CA PHE A 42 -1.62 -2.13 2.59
C PHE A 42 -1.76 -0.62 2.83
N VAL A 43 -2.98 -0.15 3.06
CA VAL A 43 -3.27 1.26 3.25
C VAL A 43 -4.30 1.45 4.35
N SER A 44 -4.17 2.51 5.15
CA SER A 44 -5.19 2.85 6.14
C SER A 44 -6.44 3.47 5.48
N PRO A 45 -7.65 3.30 6.07
CA PRO A 45 -8.87 3.87 5.53
C PRO A 45 -8.80 5.39 5.31
N GLU A 46 -8.15 6.11 6.23
CA GLU A 46 -8.00 7.57 6.18
C GLU A 46 -7.13 8.03 4.99
N ARG A 47 -6.22 7.17 4.53
CA ARG A 47 -5.42 7.46 3.32
C ARG A 47 -6.20 7.12 2.06
N LEU A 48 -6.94 6.01 2.05
CA LEU A 48 -7.79 5.64 0.91
C LEU A 48 -8.92 6.68 0.67
N SER A 49 -9.37 7.37 1.71
CA SER A 49 -10.36 8.45 1.60
C SER A 49 -9.82 9.71 0.90
N MET A 50 -8.50 9.86 0.76
CA MET A 50 -7.88 11.00 0.06
C MET A 50 -8.06 10.89 -1.47
N PRO A 51 -8.70 11.86 -2.15
CA PRO A 51 -8.90 11.82 -3.60
C PRO A 51 -7.59 11.72 -4.40
N SER A 52 -6.55 12.43 -3.97
CA SER A 52 -5.22 12.40 -4.60
C SER A 52 -4.56 11.02 -4.52
N PHE A 53 -4.76 10.31 -3.41
CA PHE A 53 -4.24 8.95 -3.27
C PHE A 53 -4.99 7.97 -4.17
N ARG A 54 -6.33 8.09 -4.25
CA ARG A 54 -7.14 7.27 -5.16
C ARG A 54 -6.73 7.44 -6.62
N ALA A 55 -6.53 8.69 -7.07
CA ALA A 55 -6.05 8.96 -8.42
C ALA A 55 -4.70 8.26 -8.69
N ARG A 56 -3.76 8.37 -7.75
CA ARG A 56 -2.43 7.75 -7.87
C ARG A 56 -2.48 6.23 -7.96
N VAL A 57 -3.28 5.54 -7.12
CA VAL A 57 -3.37 4.07 -7.19
C VAL A 57 -4.07 3.60 -8.46
N LEU A 58 -5.02 4.37 -8.98
CA LEU A 58 -5.64 4.09 -10.28
C LEU A 58 -4.64 4.22 -11.42
N GLU A 59 -3.81 5.27 -11.44
CA GLU A 59 -2.72 5.47 -12.40
C GLU A 59 -1.65 4.36 -12.32
N ALA A 60 -1.39 3.87 -11.10
CA ALA A 60 -0.50 2.75 -10.84
C ALA A 60 -1.06 1.39 -11.32
N GLY A 61 -2.32 1.32 -11.75
CA GLY A 61 -2.93 0.12 -12.31
C GLY A 61 -3.59 -0.80 -11.28
N LEU A 62 -4.23 -0.21 -10.25
CA LEU A 62 -5.03 -0.97 -9.27
C LEU A 62 -6.03 -1.91 -9.96
N SER A 63 -5.89 -3.21 -9.72
CA SER A 63 -6.74 -4.25 -10.31
C SER A 63 -7.78 -4.83 -9.32
N ALA A 64 -7.54 -4.70 -8.02
CA ALA A 64 -8.45 -5.19 -6.98
C ALA A 64 -8.27 -4.39 -5.68
N LEU A 65 -9.36 -4.28 -4.91
CA LEU A 65 -9.36 -3.75 -3.55
C LEU A 65 -9.96 -4.81 -2.63
N ALA A 66 -9.22 -5.18 -1.59
CA ALA A 66 -9.70 -6.01 -0.50
C ALA A 66 -9.84 -5.15 0.76
N VAL A 67 -10.96 -5.29 1.46
CA VAL A 67 -11.21 -4.65 2.75
C VAL A 67 -11.11 -5.73 3.81
N ASP A 68 -10.09 -5.61 4.65
CA ASP A 68 -9.93 -6.47 5.83
C ASP A 68 -10.89 -6.00 6.93
N GLU A 69 -11.41 -6.93 7.74
CA GLU A 69 -12.34 -6.61 8.84
C GLU A 69 -13.57 -5.79 8.42
N ALA A 70 -14.22 -6.15 7.29
CA ALA A 70 -15.39 -5.45 6.74
C ALA A 70 -16.65 -5.43 7.65
N HIS A 71 -16.54 -5.97 8.86
CA HIS A 71 -17.57 -5.97 9.90
C HIS A 71 -17.47 -4.79 10.86
N CYS A 72 -16.35 -4.04 10.84
CA CYS A 72 -16.20 -2.76 11.54
C CYS A 72 -17.11 -1.69 10.92
#